data_AF-A0A6P8LEK2-F1
#
_entry.id   AF-A0A6P8LEK2-F1
#
_cell.length_a   1.000
_cell.length_b   1.000
_cell.length_c   1.000
_cell.angle_alpha   90.00
_cell.angle_beta   90.00
_cell.angle_gamma   90.00
#
_symmetry.space_group_name_H-M   'P 1'
#
loop_
_entity.id
_entity.type
_entity.pdbx_description
1 polymer ?
#
loop_
_entity_poly.entity_id
_entity_poly.type
_entity_poly.pdbx_seq_one_letter_code
_entity_poly.pdbx_strand_id
1 'polypeptide(L)'
;MKIHLIFVIVFLVLGKTFADECLTCDWKSNIHCGKVADGSCVFTALNRCQVERVSCRREQKKLKPFTEIVKGKCPKDKEKCAKM
;
A
#
# COMPACT_ATOMS: atom_id res chain seq x y z
N MET A 1 -39.06 -13.89 -10.42
CA MET A 1 -38.60 -12.56 -10.93
C MET A 1 -38.22 -11.56 -9.84
N LYS A 2 -38.94 -11.45 -8.71
CA LYS A 2 -38.60 -10.50 -7.62
C LYS A 2 -37.27 -10.80 -6.89
N ILE A 3 -36.93 -12.07 -6.71
CA ILE A 3 -35.73 -12.48 -5.94
C ILE A 3 -34.44 -12.11 -6.66
N HIS A 4 -34.38 -12.26 -7.99
CA HIS A 4 -33.19 -11.87 -8.77
C HIS A 4 -32.91 -10.36 -8.72
N LEU A 5 -33.96 -9.54 -8.67
CA LEU A 5 -33.82 -8.09 -8.53
C LEU A 5 -33.17 -7.70 -7.20
N ILE A 6 -33.50 -8.41 -6.11
CA ILE A 6 -32.89 -8.18 -4.79
C ILE A 6 -31.40 -8.51 -4.83
N PHE A 7 -31.01 -9.64 -5.45
CA PHE A 7 -29.60 -10.00 -5.59
C PHE A 7 -28.81 -8.96 -6.38
N VAL A 8 -29.35 -8.44 -7.50
CA VAL A 8 -28.68 -7.42 -8.32
C VAL A 8 -28.47 -6.12 -7.53
N ILE A 9 -29.45 -5.70 -6.72
CA ILE A 9 -29.34 -4.51 -5.87
C ILE A 9 -28.26 -4.69 -4.80
N VAL A 10 -28.18 -5.86 -4.16
CA VAL A 10 -27.15 -6.17 -3.15
C VAL A 10 -25.75 -6.15 -3.75
N PHE A 11 -25.55 -6.71 -4.96
CA PHE A 11 -24.25 -6.68 -5.64
C PHE A 11 -23.81 -5.26 -6.03
N LEU A 12 -24.75 -4.36 -6.35
CA LEU A 12 -24.46 -2.97 -6.69
C LEU A 12 -23.99 -2.13 -5.48
N VAL A 13 -24.48 -2.39 -4.26
CA VAL A 13 -24.04 -1.65 -3.06
C VAL A 13 -22.65 -2.08 -2.57
N LEU A 14 -22.20 -3.29 -2.92
CA LEU A 14 -20.84 -3.77 -2.64
C LEU A 14 -19.78 -3.28 -3.64
N GLY A 15 -20.19 -2.53 -4.68
CA GLY A 15 -19.30 -1.76 -5.54
C GLY A 15 -18.71 -0.56 -4.81
N LYS A 16 -18.06 -0.79 -3.67
CA LYS A 16 -17.34 0.23 -2.92
C LYS A 16 -16.21 0.69 -3.85
N THR A 17 -16.37 1.90 -4.36
CA THR A 17 -15.34 2.60 -5.13
C THR A 17 -14.07 2.62 -4.29
N PHE A 18 -13.04 1.90 -4.73
CA PHE A 18 -11.68 2.07 -4.24
C PHE A 18 -11.21 3.44 -4.71
N ALA A 19 -11.66 4.49 -4.03
CA ALA A 19 -10.95 5.76 -4.10
C ALA A 19 -9.50 5.44 -3.69
N ASP A 20 -8.52 5.96 -4.41
CA ASP A 20 -7.09 5.87 -4.06
C ASP A 20 -6.91 6.73 -2.80
N GLU A 21 -7.37 6.22 -1.65
CA GLU A 21 -7.39 6.89 -0.32
C GLU A 21 -5.97 7.08 0.24
N CYS A 22 -4.95 6.58 -0.46
CA CYS A 22 -3.58 6.73 -0.04
C CYS A 22 -3.07 8.15 -0.27
N LEU A 23 -2.16 8.57 0.61
CA LEU A 23 -1.58 9.92 0.63
C LEU A 23 -1.06 10.36 -0.74
N THR A 24 -1.33 11.62 -1.10
CA THR A 24 -0.62 12.31 -2.18
C THR A 24 0.67 12.89 -1.61
N CYS A 25 1.80 12.62 -2.27
CA CYS A 25 3.12 12.98 -1.77
C CYS A 25 3.82 13.92 -2.74
N ASP A 26 4.63 14.82 -2.18
CA ASP A 26 5.58 15.60 -2.97
C ASP A 26 6.72 14.72 -3.53
N TRP A 27 7.52 15.34 -4.39
CA TRP A 27 8.70 14.73 -5.01
C TRP A 27 10.01 15.18 -4.35
N LYS A 28 9.96 15.79 -3.16
CA LYS A 28 11.15 16.24 -2.44
C LYS A 28 11.95 15.02 -1.99
N SER A 29 13.26 15.06 -2.24
CA SER A 29 14.15 13.96 -1.88
C SER A 29 14.61 14.09 -0.42
N ASN A 30 14.23 13.10 0.38
CA ASN A 30 14.72 12.82 1.72
C ASN A 30 14.56 11.31 1.93
N ILE A 31 15.47 10.50 1.37
CA ILE A 31 15.28 9.06 1.15
C ILE A 31 14.90 8.32 2.45
N HIS A 32 13.92 7.41 2.34
CA HIS A 32 13.51 6.52 3.43
C HIS A 32 13.38 5.07 2.96
N CYS A 33 13.46 4.15 3.92
CA CYS A 33 13.28 2.72 3.76
C CYS A 33 12.11 2.22 4.61
N GLY A 34 11.13 1.57 4.00
CA GLY A 34 10.09 0.81 4.67
C GLY A 34 10.49 -0.66 4.82
N LYS A 35 10.21 -1.24 5.99
CA LYS A 35 10.44 -2.65 6.30
C LYS A 35 9.14 -3.28 6.80
N VAL A 36 8.86 -4.49 6.33
CA VAL A 36 7.77 -5.32 6.86
C VAL A 36 8.23 -5.94 8.19
N ALA A 37 7.33 -6.04 9.19
CA ALA A 37 7.64 -6.53 10.54
C ALA A 37 8.36 -7.89 10.59
N ASP A 38 8.00 -8.80 9.68
CA ASP A 38 8.58 -10.14 9.59
C ASP A 38 9.92 -10.17 8.83
N GLY A 39 10.39 -9.02 8.34
CA GLY A 39 11.61 -8.90 7.56
C GLY A 39 11.53 -9.52 6.17
N SER A 40 10.33 -9.84 5.67
CA SER A 40 10.11 -10.52 4.38
C SER A 40 10.63 -9.72 3.18
N CYS A 41 10.40 -8.41 3.19
CA CYS A 41 10.90 -7.52 2.14
C CYS A 41 11.05 -6.07 2.62
N VAL A 42 11.80 -5.28 1.85
CA VAL A 42 12.07 -3.86 2.09
C VAL A 42 11.77 -3.00 0.87
N PHE A 43 11.51 -1.71 1.07
CA PHE A 43 11.21 -0.77 -0.01
C PHE A 43 11.85 0.60 0.24
N THR A 44 12.62 1.10 -0.74
CA THR A 44 13.23 2.44 -0.68
C THR A 44 12.44 3.42 -1.54
N ALA A 45 12.15 4.61 -1.01
CA ALA A 45 11.48 5.69 -1.73
C ALA A 45 12.18 7.05 -1.55
N LEU A 46 11.77 8.06 -2.33
CA LEU A 46 12.37 9.40 -2.29
C LEU A 46 12.13 10.09 -0.95
N ASN A 47 11.00 9.84 -0.30
CA ASN A 47 10.67 10.40 1.00
C ASN A 47 9.77 9.47 1.83
N ARG A 48 9.55 9.84 3.09
CA ARG A 48 8.72 9.09 4.03
C ARG A 48 7.28 8.94 3.52
N CYS A 49 6.68 10.02 3.02
CA CYS A 49 5.31 9.99 2.50
C CYS A 49 5.15 8.94 1.40
N GLN A 50 6.12 8.84 0.48
CA GLN A 50 6.08 7.82 -0.57
C GLN A 50 6.15 6.39 -0.02
N VAL A 51 6.93 6.15 1.04
CA VAL A 51 6.93 4.84 1.73
C VAL A 51 5.55 4.55 2.34
N GLU A 52 4.93 5.54 3.00
CA GLU A 52 3.60 5.42 3.62
C GLU A 52 2.50 5.20 2.57
N ARG A 53 2.55 5.92 1.44
CA ARG A 53 1.64 5.73 0.31
C ARG A 53 1.71 4.31 -0.25
N VAL A 54 2.93 3.79 -0.44
CA VAL A 54 3.11 2.39 -0.88
C VAL A 54 2.63 1.42 0.21
N SER A 55 2.87 1.72 1.49
CA SER A 55 2.35 0.93 2.62
C SER A 55 0.82 0.81 2.57
N CYS A 56 0.12 1.93 2.40
CA CYS A 56 -1.32 1.99 2.26
C CYS A 56 -1.82 1.16 1.06
N ARG A 57 -1.15 1.27 -0.09
CA ARG A 57 -1.49 0.45 -1.26
C ARG A 57 -1.29 -1.04 -1.01
N ARG A 58 -0.24 -1.43 -0.25
CA ARG A 58 -0.01 -2.83 0.15
C ARG A 58 -1.19 -3.36 0.94
N GLU A 59 -1.65 -2.60 1.92
CA GLU A 59 -2.81 -2.95 2.74
C GLU A 59 -4.09 -3.10 1.90
N GLN A 60 -4.36 -2.16 0.97
CA GLN A 60 -5.48 -2.26 0.04
C GLN A 60 -5.43 -3.53 -0.83
N LYS A 61 -4.22 -3.98 -1.22
CA LYS A 61 -4.00 -5.23 -1.96
C LYS A 61 -3.84 -6.47 -1.05
N LYS A 62 -4.17 -6.37 0.25
CA LYS A 62 -4.05 -7.45 1.25
C LYS A 62 -2.62 -7.98 1.42
N LEU A 63 -1.61 -7.16 1.15
CA LEU A 63 -0.21 -7.43 1.39
C LEU A 63 0.22 -6.82 2.73
N LYS A 64 1.28 -7.36 3.34
CA LYS A 64 1.79 -6.87 4.64
C LYS A 64 2.31 -5.43 4.52
N PRO A 65 1.78 -4.45 5.27
CA PRO A 65 2.26 -3.06 5.23
C PRO A 65 3.66 -2.93 5.83
N PHE A 66 4.30 -1.78 5.65
CA PHE A 66 5.53 -1.43 6.34
C PHE A 66 5.22 -1.00 7.77
N THR A 67 5.86 -1.64 8.74
CA THR A 67 5.70 -1.33 10.17
C THR A 67 6.84 -0.47 10.70
N GLU A 68 7.98 -0.49 10.02
CA GLU A 68 9.13 0.34 10.34
C GLU A 68 9.52 1.18 9.12
N ILE A 69 9.65 2.49 9.30
CA ILE A 69 10.12 3.41 8.26
C ILE A 69 11.31 4.18 8.81
N VAL A 70 12.49 3.91 8.26
CA VAL A 70 13.76 4.52 8.68
C VAL A 70 14.29 5.47 7.62
N LYS A 71 15.02 6.50 8.05
CA LYS A 71 15.71 7.41 7.14
C LYS A 71 16.89 6.70 6.47
N GLY A 72 17.09 6.96 5.18
CA GLY A 72 18.15 6.35 4.37
C GLY A 72 17.66 5.22 3.47
N LYS A 73 18.59 4.65 2.70
CA LYS A 73 18.31 3.53 1.79
C LYS A 73 18.15 2.22 2.57
N CYS A 74 17.37 1.30 2.02
CA CYS A 74 17.28 -0.04 2.58
C CYS A 74 18.61 -0.81 2.43
N PRO A 75 18.87 -1.78 3.33
CA PRO A 75 19.97 -2.73 3.17
C PRO A 75 19.87 -3.47 1.82
N LYS A 76 21.01 -3.73 1.17
CA LYS A 76 21.06 -4.36 -0.16
C LYS A 76 20.93 -5.89 -0.11
N ASP A 77 21.16 -6.48 1.05
CA ASP A 77 21.04 -7.90 1.38
C ASP A 77 19.59 -8.36 1.60
N LYS A 78 18.64 -7.42 1.69
CA LYS A 78 17.23 -7.71 1.91
C LYS A 78 16.44 -7.75 0.59
N GLU A 79 15.50 -8.68 0.52
CA GLU A 79 14.59 -8.83 -0.62
C GLU A 79 13.78 -7.55 -0.83
N LYS A 80 13.61 -7.12 -2.09
CA LYS A 80 12.83 -5.92 -2.40
C LYS A 80 11.37 -6.28 -2.51
N CYS A 81 10.50 -5.47 -1.90
CA CYS A 81 9.08 -5.66 -2.08
C CYS A 81 8.68 -5.47 -3.55
N ALA A 82 7.76 -6.30 -4.04
CA ALA A 82 7.22 -6.20 -5.38
C ALA A 82 6.69 -4.78 -5.64
N LYS A 83 7.01 -4.24 -6.82
CA LYS A 83 6.47 -2.96 -7.29
C LYS A 83 4.96 -3.08 -7.46
N MET A 84 4.25 -2.03 -7.08
CA MET A 84 2.78 -2.00 -7.01
C MET A 84 2.15 -1.26 -8.16
#